data_AF-L7F7U3-F1
#
_entry.id   AF-L7F7U3-F1
#
_cell.length_a   1.000
_cell.length_b   1.000
_cell.length_c   1.000
_cell.angle_alpha   90.00
_cell.angle_beta   90.00
_cell.angle_gamma   90.00
#
_symmetry.space_group_name_H-M   'P 1'
#
loop_
_entity.id
_entity.type
_entity.pdbx_description
1 polymer ?
#
loop_
_entity_poly.entity_id
_entity_poly.type
_entity_poly.pdbx_seq_one_letter_code
_entity_poly.pdbx_strand_id
1 'polypeptide(L)'
;MRAPTTVQWLRTAVHRIAIGSGRRATYLAAWVVRRARSLWSGARKWLDEGTGIGWLLRAGVLLGAAAILRKVAVALAAGIYHRVENGGAPWLLWGAAACWVVSAYRAGADDWKPKRPAAPAPVDEEQEQPPPKDEAGGEEKPAVVEQPKAPPVSPVELVAAVRDVGTPHAQLKPLAEHLRTTTDAVRAAAAGIGWPVKDVRMEGRSSSAGLRWDDCPSPEQAYPSPGVVGAGQAATDDNDDRPGEGREKGLRVVAIGQGGVVVQRLAEMVRHHSLRKP
;
A
#
# COMPACT_ATOMS: atom_id res chain seq x y z
N MET A 1 23.14 -14.30 -22.66
CA MET A 1 23.50 -14.56 -21.25
C MET A 1 23.33 -16.05 -20.98
N ARG A 2 24.30 -16.74 -20.36
CA ARG A 2 24.16 -18.18 -20.04
C ARG A 2 23.30 -18.34 -18.79
N ALA A 3 22.33 -19.26 -18.83
CA ALA A 3 21.52 -19.57 -17.65
C ALA A 3 22.42 -20.10 -16.52
N PRO A 4 22.18 -19.70 -15.26
CA PRO A 4 22.92 -20.23 -14.12
C PRO A 4 22.73 -21.75 -14.00
N THR A 5 23.77 -22.45 -13.56
CA THR A 5 23.68 -23.89 -13.33
C THR A 5 22.84 -24.20 -12.08
N THR A 6 22.24 -25.39 -12.01
CA THR A 6 21.45 -25.85 -10.84
C THR A 6 22.21 -25.69 -9.52
N VAL A 7 23.52 -25.93 -9.54
CA VAL A 7 24.40 -25.79 -8.37
C VAL A 7 24.54 -24.32 -7.93
N GLN A 8 24.64 -23.40 -8.89
CA GLN A 8 24.70 -21.96 -8.59
C GLN A 8 23.38 -21.49 -7.98
N TRP A 9 22.25 -21.92 -8.52
CA TRP A 9 20.93 -21.61 -7.97
C TRP A 9 20.79 -22.11 -6.52
N LEU A 10 21.22 -23.35 -6.23
CA LEU A 10 21.16 -23.91 -4.89
C LEU A 10 22.02 -23.12 -3.89
N ARG A 11 23.25 -22.75 -4.26
CA ARG A 11 24.13 -21.92 -3.41
C ARG A 11 23.50 -20.56 -3.11
N THR A 12 22.94 -19.89 -4.12
CA THR A 12 22.24 -18.61 -3.94
C THR A 12 21.03 -18.76 -3.03
N ALA A 13 20.24 -19.84 -3.17
CA ALA A 13 19.09 -20.11 -2.32
C ALA A 13 19.50 -20.34 -0.85
N VAL A 14 20.53 -21.14 -0.60
CA VAL A 14 21.06 -21.39 0.76
C VAL A 14 21.57 -20.09 1.38
N HIS A 15 22.35 -19.30 0.65
CA HIS A 15 22.85 -18.01 1.13
C HIS A 15 21.70 -17.05 1.49
N ARG A 16 20.67 -16.99 0.65
CA ARG A 16 19.47 -16.18 0.88
C ARG A 16 18.68 -16.64 2.11
N ILE A 17 18.54 -17.95 2.31
CA ILE A 17 17.89 -18.50 3.52
C ILE A 17 18.69 -18.16 4.78
N ALA A 18 20.02 -18.24 4.73
CA ALA A 18 20.88 -17.90 5.87
C ALA A 18 20.73 -16.42 6.27
N ILE A 19 20.85 -15.49 5.31
CA ILE A 19 20.64 -14.05 5.55
C ILE A 19 19.22 -13.78 6.06
N GLY A 20 18.23 -14.36 5.39
CA GLY A 20 16.83 -14.17 5.73
C GLY A 20 16.44 -14.72 7.10
N SER A 21 17.07 -15.83 7.54
CA SER A 21 16.86 -16.38 8.88
C SER A 21 17.33 -15.42 9.96
N GLY A 22 18.51 -14.81 9.81
CA GLY A 22 19.03 -13.80 10.74
C GLY A 22 18.14 -12.55 10.82
N ARG A 23 17.69 -12.03 9.66
CA ARG A 23 16.75 -10.89 9.59
C ARG A 23 15.40 -11.21 10.24
N ARG A 24 14.88 -12.43 10.05
CA ARG A 24 13.60 -12.83 10.60
C ARG A 24 13.66 -13.06 12.10
N ALA A 25 14.74 -13.67 12.60
CA ALA A 25 14.96 -13.85 14.03
C ALA A 25 15.06 -12.51 14.76
N THR A 26 15.82 -11.55 14.22
CA THR A 26 15.93 -10.20 14.80
C THR A 26 14.61 -9.43 14.74
N TYR A 27 13.86 -9.54 13.64
CA TYR A 27 12.53 -8.93 13.55
C TYR A 27 11.54 -9.51 14.57
N LEU A 28 11.49 -10.84 14.71
CA LEU A 28 10.63 -11.51 15.69
C LEU A 28 11.03 -11.12 17.12
N ALA A 29 12.32 -11.13 17.45
CA ALA A 29 12.81 -10.68 18.75
C ALA A 29 12.41 -9.22 19.03
N ALA A 30 12.63 -8.31 18.08
CA ALA A 30 12.25 -6.91 18.22
C ALA A 30 10.74 -6.71 18.33
N TRP A 31 9.93 -7.53 17.65
CA TRP A 31 8.48 -7.50 17.75
C TRP A 31 8.02 -7.99 19.13
N VAL A 32 8.56 -9.12 19.61
CA VAL A 32 8.26 -9.66 20.95
C VAL A 32 8.63 -8.66 22.04
N VAL A 33 9.82 -8.07 21.98
CA VAL A 33 10.28 -7.05 22.94
C VAL A 33 9.36 -5.83 22.94
N ARG A 34 8.98 -5.32 21.75
CA ARG A 34 8.03 -4.19 21.66
C ARG A 34 6.67 -4.54 22.24
N ARG A 35 6.16 -5.74 21.97
CA ARG A 35 4.86 -6.19 22.49
C ARG A 35 4.91 -6.36 24.00
N ALA A 36 5.98 -6.97 24.52
CA ALA A 36 6.22 -7.09 25.95
C ALA A 36 6.31 -5.73 26.64
N ARG A 37 7.03 -4.77 26.03
CA ARG A 37 7.13 -3.40 26.57
C ARG A 37 5.78 -2.68 26.58
N SER A 38 4.97 -2.82 25.52
CA SER A 38 3.62 -2.25 25.45
C SER A 38 2.67 -2.85 26.49
N LEU A 39 2.71 -4.18 26.68
CA LEU A 39 1.94 -4.85 27.73
C LEU A 39 2.40 -4.41 29.11
N TRP A 40 3.71 -4.30 29.33
CA TRP A 40 4.28 -3.82 30.59
C TRP A 40 3.89 -2.38 30.90
N SER A 41 3.94 -1.47 29.92
CA SER A 41 3.50 -0.08 30.13
C SER A 41 2.01 0.00 30.46
N GLY A 42 1.17 -0.83 29.83
CA GLY A 42 -0.25 -0.90 30.15
C GLY A 42 -0.50 -1.44 31.55
N ALA A 43 0.18 -2.55 31.92
CA ALA A 43 0.09 -3.14 33.25
C ALA A 43 0.55 -2.16 34.33
N ARG A 44 1.64 -1.42 34.09
CA ARG A 44 2.15 -0.39 35.01
C ARG A 44 1.17 0.77 35.18
N LYS A 45 0.63 1.30 34.08
CA LYS A 45 -0.39 2.36 34.13
C LYS A 45 -1.62 1.92 34.94
N TRP A 46 -2.09 0.69 34.69
CA TRP A 46 -3.22 0.12 35.43
C TRP A 46 -2.90 -0.12 36.91
N LEU A 47 -1.65 -0.43 37.24
CA LEU A 47 -1.19 -0.57 38.62
C LEU A 47 -1.18 0.79 39.34
N ASP A 48 -0.68 1.83 38.66
CA ASP A 48 -0.50 3.19 39.19
C ASP A 48 -1.83 3.91 39.46
N GLU A 49 -2.92 3.49 38.83
CA GLU A 49 -4.29 3.96 39.11
C GLU A 49 -4.82 3.53 40.49
N GLY A 50 -4.21 2.53 41.14
CA GLY A 50 -4.59 2.08 42.48
C GLY A 50 -3.73 2.70 43.58
N THR A 51 -4.35 3.09 44.69
CA THR A 51 -3.62 3.51 45.91
C THR A 51 -3.91 2.56 47.08
N GLY A 52 -2.94 2.43 48.01
CA GLY A 52 -3.07 1.61 49.21
C GLY A 52 -3.38 0.13 48.94
N ILE A 53 -4.44 -0.40 49.56
CA ILE A 53 -4.86 -1.81 49.43
C ILE A 53 -5.31 -2.14 47.99
N GLY A 54 -5.89 -1.17 47.27
CA GLY A 54 -6.32 -1.36 45.89
C GLY A 54 -5.14 -1.68 44.95
N TRP A 55 -3.98 -1.09 45.20
CA TRP A 55 -2.74 -1.40 44.48
C TRP A 55 -2.30 -2.85 44.69
N LEU A 56 -2.33 -3.33 45.95
CA LEU A 56 -1.95 -4.70 46.30
C LEU A 56 -2.88 -5.74 45.64
N LEU A 57 -4.17 -5.45 45.59
CA LEU A 57 -5.15 -6.32 44.95
C LEU A 57 -4.92 -6.40 43.43
N ARG A 58 -4.66 -5.24 42.79
CA ARG A 58 -4.28 -5.18 41.36
C ARG A 58 -2.98 -5.94 41.07
N ALA A 59 -1.96 -5.76 41.90
CA ALA A 59 -0.70 -6.50 41.79
C ALA A 59 -0.92 -8.02 41.93
N GLY A 60 -1.74 -8.45 42.90
CA GLY A 60 -2.11 -9.84 43.09
C GLY A 60 -2.83 -10.43 41.87
N VAL A 61 -3.77 -9.69 41.27
CA VAL A 61 -4.45 -10.10 40.04
C VAL A 61 -3.47 -10.27 38.87
N LEU A 62 -2.52 -9.35 38.68
CA LEU A 62 -1.50 -9.47 37.62
C LEU A 62 -0.59 -10.69 37.83
N LEU A 63 -0.15 -10.93 39.07
CA LEU A 63 0.65 -12.10 39.41
C LEU A 63 -0.13 -13.39 39.19
N GLY A 64 -1.40 -13.43 39.58
CA GLY A 64 -2.30 -14.56 39.32
C GLY A 64 -2.47 -14.83 37.83
N ALA A 65 -2.75 -13.78 37.04
CA ALA A 65 -2.85 -13.88 35.59
C ALA A 65 -1.55 -14.37 34.94
N ALA A 66 -0.40 -13.85 35.38
CA ALA A 66 0.92 -14.28 34.90
C ALA A 66 1.19 -15.76 35.24
N ALA A 67 0.81 -16.23 36.43
CA ALA A 67 0.96 -17.62 36.83
C ALA A 67 0.09 -18.56 35.99
N ILE A 68 -1.16 -18.18 35.72
CA ILE A 68 -2.08 -18.93 34.86
C ILE A 68 -1.51 -18.98 33.43
N LEU A 69 -1.11 -17.83 32.87
CA LEU A 69 -0.54 -17.75 31.53
C LEU A 69 0.70 -18.63 31.41
N ARG A 70 1.58 -18.63 32.42
CA ARG A 70 2.75 -19.51 32.48
C ARG A 70 2.34 -20.99 32.44
N LYS A 71 1.37 -21.41 33.27
CA LYS A 71 0.90 -22.80 33.29
C LYS A 71 0.33 -23.24 31.94
N VAL A 72 -0.50 -22.40 31.33
CA VAL A 72 -1.07 -22.66 30.00
C VAL A 72 0.05 -22.77 28.95
N ALA A 73 1.00 -21.85 28.94
CA ALA A 73 2.12 -21.87 28.01
C ALA A 73 2.98 -23.14 28.15
N VAL A 74 3.31 -23.54 29.39
CA VAL A 74 4.07 -24.77 29.65
C VAL A 74 3.28 -26.02 29.26
N ALA A 75 1.99 -26.08 29.58
CA ALA A 75 1.14 -27.22 29.20
C ALA A 75 1.02 -27.36 27.68
N LEU A 76 0.84 -26.25 26.96
CA LEU A 76 0.83 -26.26 25.50
C LEU A 76 2.18 -26.69 24.92
N ALA A 77 3.29 -26.15 25.45
CA ALA A 77 4.62 -26.53 25.01
C ALA A 77 4.91 -28.02 25.23
N ALA A 78 4.59 -28.54 26.42
CA ALA A 78 4.75 -29.96 26.75
C ALA A 78 3.83 -30.85 25.91
N GLY A 79 2.57 -30.44 25.68
CA GLY A 79 1.63 -31.18 24.84
C GLY A 79 2.07 -31.25 23.38
N ILE A 80 2.55 -30.13 22.83
CA ILE A 80 3.13 -30.09 21.47
C ILE A 80 4.38 -30.98 21.41
N TYR A 81 5.27 -30.87 22.40
CA TYR A 81 6.49 -31.67 22.48
C TYR A 81 6.17 -33.17 22.50
N HIS A 82 5.32 -33.63 23.42
CA HIS A 82 4.94 -35.04 23.50
C HIS A 82 4.24 -35.53 22.23
N ARG A 83 3.40 -34.70 21.59
CA ARG A 83 2.73 -35.09 20.35
C ARG A 83 3.72 -35.26 19.18
N VAL A 84 4.78 -34.46 19.18
CA VAL A 84 5.87 -34.56 18.19
C VAL A 84 6.76 -35.76 18.49
N GLU A 85 7.17 -35.95 19.75
CA GLU A 85 8.02 -37.05 20.22
C GLU A 85 7.38 -38.42 19.97
N ASN A 86 6.08 -38.55 20.24
CA ASN A 86 5.34 -39.79 20.01
C ASN A 86 5.02 -40.05 18.51
N GLY A 87 5.54 -39.24 17.59
CA GLY A 87 5.30 -39.41 16.15
C GLY A 87 3.85 -39.16 15.71
N GLY A 88 3.00 -38.61 16.59
CA GLY A 88 1.59 -38.34 16.30
C GLY A 88 1.38 -37.11 15.41
N ALA A 89 2.41 -36.28 15.21
CA ALA A 89 2.32 -35.10 14.35
C ALA A 89 3.69 -34.67 13.75
N PRO A 90 4.41 -35.53 13.01
CA PRO A 90 5.68 -35.15 12.37
C PRO A 90 5.49 -34.00 11.36
N TRP A 91 4.30 -33.88 10.77
CA TRP A 91 3.92 -32.80 9.88
C TRP A 91 3.99 -31.41 10.54
N LEU A 92 3.90 -31.30 11.87
CA LEU A 92 4.08 -30.02 12.57
C LEU A 92 5.52 -29.53 12.48
N LEU A 93 6.50 -30.40 12.67
CA LEU A 93 7.92 -30.05 12.54
C LEU A 93 8.24 -29.70 11.09
N TRP A 94 7.83 -30.54 10.14
CA TRP A 94 8.06 -30.29 8.71
C TRP A 94 7.31 -29.05 8.22
N GLY A 95 6.09 -28.83 8.68
CA GLY A 95 5.30 -27.64 8.38
C GLY A 95 5.93 -26.37 8.94
N ALA A 96 6.38 -26.41 10.20
CA ALA A 96 7.10 -25.29 10.82
C ALA A 96 8.43 -25.02 10.10
N ALA A 97 9.19 -26.06 9.76
CA ALA A 97 10.43 -25.94 9.02
C ALA A 97 10.20 -25.38 7.61
N ALA A 98 9.24 -25.91 6.85
CA ALA A 98 8.90 -25.43 5.52
C ALA A 98 8.41 -23.97 5.56
N CYS A 99 7.51 -23.64 6.51
CA CYS A 99 7.07 -22.27 6.73
C CYS A 99 8.25 -21.36 7.07
N TRP A 100 9.15 -21.79 7.96
CA TRP A 100 10.37 -21.05 8.30
C TRP A 100 11.24 -20.82 7.07
N VAL A 101 11.57 -21.86 6.30
CA VAL A 101 12.41 -21.80 5.10
C VAL A 101 11.83 -20.85 4.06
N VAL A 102 10.54 -20.99 3.70
CA VAL A 102 9.87 -20.10 2.74
C VAL A 102 9.94 -18.65 3.23
N SER A 103 9.69 -18.46 4.51
CA SER A 103 9.60 -17.14 5.09
C SER A 103 10.96 -16.46 5.31
N ALA A 104 12.01 -17.25 5.55
CA ALA A 104 13.41 -16.83 5.57
C ALA A 104 13.89 -16.51 4.15
N TYR A 105 13.60 -17.37 3.17
CA TYR A 105 13.93 -17.10 1.76
C TYR A 105 13.34 -15.76 1.27
N ARG A 106 12.07 -15.48 1.61
CA ARG A 106 11.43 -14.18 1.32
C ARG A 106 12.10 -13.02 2.06
N ALA A 107 12.52 -13.20 3.32
CA ALA A 107 13.21 -12.18 4.09
C ALA A 107 14.66 -11.91 3.62
N GLY A 108 15.27 -12.88 2.95
CA GLY A 108 16.61 -12.75 2.36
C GLY A 108 16.65 -11.99 1.04
N ALA A 109 15.51 -11.52 0.52
CA ALA A 109 15.48 -10.69 -0.68
C ALA A 109 16.21 -9.34 -0.44
N ASP A 110 16.86 -8.80 -1.46
CA ASP A 110 17.57 -7.52 -1.36
C ASP A 110 16.61 -6.34 -1.15
N ASP A 111 15.41 -6.45 -1.72
CA ASP A 111 14.31 -5.49 -1.60
C ASP A 111 13.45 -5.71 -0.34
N TRP A 112 13.77 -6.70 0.50
CA TRP A 112 12.97 -6.99 1.68
C TRP A 112 13.05 -5.84 2.68
N LYS A 113 11.89 -5.23 2.95
CA LYS A 113 11.70 -4.26 4.04
C LYS A 113 10.75 -4.84 5.07
N PRO A 114 11.07 -4.77 6.38
CA PRO A 114 10.14 -5.23 7.40
C PRO A 114 8.87 -4.39 7.31
N LYS A 115 7.71 -5.05 7.15
CA LYS A 115 6.41 -4.39 7.23
C LYS A 115 6.34 -3.77 8.63
N ARG A 116 6.57 -2.46 8.70
CA ARG A 116 6.32 -1.71 9.93
C ARG A 116 4.81 -1.82 10.16
N PRO A 117 4.35 -2.24 11.35
CA PRO A 117 2.96 -2.09 11.69
C PRO A 117 2.61 -0.64 11.41
N ALA A 118 1.54 -0.39 10.65
CA ALA A 118 1.04 0.96 10.44
C ALA A 118 0.99 1.61 11.83
N ALA A 119 1.63 2.77 11.98
CA ALA A 119 1.43 3.55 13.19
C ALA A 119 -0.08 3.68 13.37
N PRO A 120 -0.62 3.47 14.58
CA PRO A 120 -2.04 3.71 14.80
C PRO A 120 -2.33 5.09 14.23
N ALA A 121 -3.25 5.15 13.27
CA ALA A 121 -3.74 6.42 12.79
C ALA A 121 -4.13 7.23 14.03
N PRO A 122 -3.78 8.53 14.11
CA PRO A 122 -4.26 9.36 15.20
C PRO A 122 -5.77 9.11 15.27
N VAL A 123 -6.21 8.60 16.43
CA VAL A 123 -7.62 8.53 16.74
C VAL A 123 -8.02 9.99 16.70
N ASP A 124 -8.73 10.39 15.65
CA ASP A 124 -9.47 11.65 15.64
C ASP A 124 -10.28 11.58 16.93
N GLU A 125 -9.92 12.40 17.92
CA GLU A 125 -10.71 12.61 19.12
C GLU A 125 -12.06 13.12 18.59
N GLU A 126 -12.99 12.18 18.41
CA GLU A 126 -14.39 12.44 18.23
C GLU A 126 -14.78 13.32 19.41
N GLN A 127 -14.93 14.60 19.13
CA GLN A 127 -15.41 15.59 20.07
C GLN A 127 -16.66 15.02 20.72
N GLU A 128 -16.53 14.72 22.00
CA GLU A 128 -17.60 14.37 22.92
C GLU A 128 -18.62 15.52 22.87
N GLN A 129 -19.63 15.40 22.00
CA GLN A 129 -20.82 16.22 22.10
C GLN A 129 -21.54 15.78 23.38
N PRO A 130 -21.71 16.67 24.37
CA PRO A 130 -22.43 16.31 25.59
C PRO A 130 -23.90 15.98 25.26
N PRO A 131 -24.52 15.04 25.99
CA PRO A 131 -25.88 14.61 25.71
C PRO A 131 -26.87 15.76 25.94
N PRO A 132 -27.93 15.89 25.11
CA PRO A 132 -28.94 16.91 25.31
C PRO A 132 -29.74 16.57 26.58
N LYS A 133 -29.77 17.49 27.53
CA LYS A 133 -30.77 17.50 28.59
C LYS A 133 -32.09 17.98 28.01
N ASP A 134 -33.12 17.16 28.18
CA ASP A 134 -34.51 17.55 28.01
C ASP A 134 -34.85 18.72 28.95
N GLU A 135 -35.44 19.80 28.42
CA GLU A 135 -36.55 20.55 29.05
C GLU A 135 -37.08 21.65 28.12
N ALA A 136 -38.35 21.46 27.71
CA ALA A 136 -39.43 22.42 27.50
C ALA A 136 -39.17 23.82 26.89
N GLY A 137 -39.76 24.01 25.71
CA GLY A 137 -40.62 25.18 25.43
C GLY A 137 -39.94 26.47 24.97
N GLY A 138 -40.06 26.76 23.67
CA GLY A 138 -39.79 28.09 23.12
C GLY A 138 -39.44 28.01 21.64
N GLU A 139 -40.29 28.57 20.79
CA GLU A 139 -40.05 28.77 19.37
C GLU A 139 -38.75 29.56 19.15
N GLU A 140 -37.74 28.96 18.51
CA GLU A 140 -36.80 29.69 17.67
C GLU A 140 -36.09 28.71 16.71
N LYS A 141 -36.27 28.94 15.41
CA LYS A 141 -35.54 28.24 14.34
C LYS A 141 -34.04 28.43 14.57
N PRO A 142 -33.22 27.37 14.66
CA PRO A 142 -31.78 27.56 14.67
C PRO A 142 -31.34 28.02 13.28
N ALA A 143 -30.70 29.18 13.25
CA ALA A 143 -30.00 29.69 12.09
C ALA A 143 -29.03 28.64 11.57
N VAL A 144 -29.21 28.26 10.31
CA VAL A 144 -28.23 27.49 9.53
C VAL A 144 -26.92 28.25 9.60
N VAL A 145 -25.92 27.70 10.30
CA VAL A 145 -24.55 28.19 10.23
C VAL A 145 -24.10 27.98 8.79
N GLU A 146 -24.04 29.08 8.04
CA GLU A 146 -23.57 29.13 6.67
C GLU A 146 -22.09 28.72 6.69
N GLN A 147 -21.82 27.43 6.44
CA GLN A 147 -20.46 26.95 6.22
C GLN A 147 -19.87 27.74 5.04
N PRO A 148 -18.61 28.20 5.14
CA PRO A 148 -17.99 28.95 4.06
C PRO A 148 -18.06 28.11 2.78
N LYS A 149 -18.68 28.70 1.76
CA LYS A 149 -18.88 28.11 0.44
C LYS A 149 -17.52 27.67 -0.10
N ALA A 150 -17.24 26.36 -0.01
CA ALA A 150 -16.02 25.79 -0.56
C ALA A 150 -15.96 26.13 -2.06
N PRO A 151 -14.76 26.40 -2.61
CA PRO A 151 -14.62 26.71 -4.03
C PRO A 151 -15.21 25.55 -4.86
N PRO A 152 -15.90 25.85 -5.98
CA PRO A 152 -16.44 24.82 -6.84
C PRO A 152 -15.30 23.96 -7.38
N VAL A 153 -15.37 22.65 -7.10
CA VAL A 153 -14.39 21.68 -7.62
C VAL A 153 -14.55 21.61 -9.12
N SER A 154 -13.48 21.88 -9.88
CA SER A 154 -13.55 21.74 -11.33
C SER A 154 -13.60 20.26 -11.74
N PRO A 155 -14.33 19.89 -12.80
CA PRO A 155 -14.36 18.51 -13.29
C PRO A 155 -12.99 17.92 -13.62
N VAL A 156 -12.09 18.75 -14.16
CA VAL A 156 -10.73 18.36 -14.54
C VAL A 156 -9.90 18.02 -13.30
N GLU A 157 -10.00 18.83 -12.24
CA GLU A 157 -9.33 18.56 -10.96
C GLU A 157 -9.87 17.31 -10.28
N LEU A 158 -11.19 17.05 -10.39
CA LEU A 158 -11.78 15.84 -9.84
C LEU A 158 -11.23 14.58 -10.52
N VAL A 159 -11.15 14.56 -11.86
CA VAL A 159 -10.58 13.42 -12.62
C VAL A 159 -9.10 13.23 -12.27
N ALA A 160 -8.33 14.31 -12.18
CA ALA A 160 -6.92 14.25 -11.79
C ALA A 160 -6.74 13.70 -10.36
N ALA A 161 -7.54 14.18 -9.40
CA ALA A 161 -7.49 13.70 -8.02
C ALA A 161 -7.84 12.22 -7.88
N VAL A 162 -8.81 11.70 -8.65
CA VAL A 162 -9.14 10.27 -8.66
C VAL A 162 -7.96 9.43 -9.17
N ARG A 163 -7.25 9.92 -10.19
CA ARG A 163 -6.04 9.27 -10.70
C ARG A 163 -4.92 9.23 -9.66
N ASP A 164 -4.75 10.30 -8.89
CA ASP A 164 -3.65 10.44 -7.92
C ASP A 164 -3.90 9.69 -6.61
N VAL A 165 -5.15 9.69 -6.10
CA VAL A 165 -5.50 9.07 -4.80
C VAL A 165 -5.60 7.55 -4.88
N GLY A 166 -5.94 7.00 -6.05
CA GLY A 166 -5.90 5.55 -6.26
C GLY A 166 -6.62 5.09 -7.51
N THR A 167 -5.86 4.76 -8.55
CA THR A 167 -6.35 3.88 -9.62
C THR A 167 -6.39 2.43 -9.09
N PRO A 168 -7.52 1.71 -9.16
CA PRO A 168 -8.68 1.95 -10.04
C PRO A 168 -9.89 2.68 -9.43
N HIS A 169 -9.94 2.92 -8.11
CA HIS A 169 -11.10 3.54 -7.46
C HIS A 169 -10.69 4.38 -6.23
N ALA A 170 -11.40 5.49 -5.99
CA ALA A 170 -11.11 6.40 -4.87
C ALA A 170 -12.34 6.67 -4.00
N GLN A 171 -12.19 6.58 -2.67
CA GLN A 171 -13.24 6.90 -1.70
C GLN A 171 -13.43 8.42 -1.57
N LEU A 172 -14.65 8.88 -1.26
CA LEU A 172 -14.98 10.30 -1.18
C LEU A 172 -14.19 11.05 -0.09
N LYS A 173 -13.94 10.43 1.07
CA LYS A 173 -13.20 11.07 2.18
C LYS A 173 -11.74 11.41 1.78
N PRO A 174 -10.95 10.46 1.24
CA PRO A 174 -9.63 10.77 0.66
C PRO A 174 -9.64 11.83 -0.45
N LEU A 175 -10.65 11.81 -1.34
CA LEU A 175 -10.78 12.80 -2.41
C LEU A 175 -11.05 14.20 -1.86
N ALA A 176 -11.95 14.30 -0.88
CA ALA A 176 -12.27 15.56 -0.22
C ALA A 176 -11.05 16.13 0.51
N GLU A 177 -10.28 15.28 1.20
CA GLU A 177 -9.02 15.66 1.85
C GLU A 177 -7.97 16.15 0.84
N HIS A 178 -7.80 15.43 -0.28
CA HIS A 178 -6.85 15.78 -1.33
C HIS A 178 -7.20 17.11 -2.01
N LEU A 179 -8.49 17.32 -2.29
CA LEU A 179 -9.01 18.56 -2.90
C LEU A 179 -9.26 19.68 -1.88
N ARG A 180 -8.99 19.44 -0.59
CA ARG A 180 -9.24 20.37 0.53
C ARG A 180 -10.66 20.92 0.53
N THR A 181 -11.63 20.04 0.30
CA THR A 181 -13.06 20.35 0.19
C THR A 181 -13.89 19.37 1.03
N THR A 182 -15.21 19.45 0.94
CA THR A 182 -16.13 18.54 1.66
C THR A 182 -16.56 17.36 0.78
N THR A 183 -16.95 16.25 1.40
CA THR A 183 -17.46 15.07 0.67
C THR A 183 -18.73 15.39 -0.12
N ASP A 184 -19.55 16.32 0.36
CA ASP A 184 -20.77 16.76 -0.33
C ASP A 184 -20.45 17.61 -1.56
N ALA A 185 -19.42 18.44 -1.51
CA ALA A 185 -18.92 19.17 -2.68
C ALA A 185 -18.38 18.21 -3.75
N VAL A 186 -17.64 17.17 -3.35
CA VAL A 186 -17.18 16.13 -4.28
C VAL A 186 -18.36 15.36 -4.88
N ARG A 187 -19.38 15.02 -4.07
CA ARG A 187 -20.60 14.35 -4.56
C ARG A 187 -21.37 15.22 -5.55
N ALA A 188 -21.51 16.51 -5.26
CA ALA A 188 -22.18 17.47 -6.14
C ALA A 188 -21.41 17.65 -7.46
N ALA A 189 -20.08 17.75 -7.40
CA ALA A 189 -19.23 17.83 -8.59
C ALA A 189 -19.32 16.56 -9.46
N ALA A 190 -19.28 15.37 -8.83
CA ALA A 190 -19.44 14.09 -9.52
C ALA A 190 -20.82 13.97 -10.18
N ALA A 191 -21.89 14.39 -9.49
CA ALA A 191 -23.24 14.43 -10.05
C ALA A 191 -23.33 15.39 -11.24
N GLY A 192 -22.65 16.53 -11.19
CA GLY A 192 -22.61 17.53 -12.27
C GLY A 192 -22.02 17.02 -13.59
N ILE A 193 -21.16 16.00 -13.54
CA ILE A 193 -20.56 15.36 -14.72
C ILE A 193 -21.14 13.96 -15.01
N GLY A 194 -22.17 13.55 -14.27
CA GLY A 194 -22.78 12.23 -14.44
C GLY A 194 -21.91 11.05 -13.98
N TRP A 195 -20.92 11.28 -13.10
CA TRP A 195 -20.08 10.21 -12.56
C TRP A 195 -20.77 9.56 -11.34
N PRO A 196 -21.25 8.30 -11.44
CA PRO A 196 -21.99 7.67 -10.34
C PRO A 196 -21.11 7.40 -9.13
N VAL A 197 -21.59 7.79 -7.95
CA VAL A 197 -21.01 7.40 -6.66
C VAL A 197 -21.50 6.00 -6.30
N LYS A 198 -20.56 5.06 -6.14
CA LYS A 198 -20.83 3.65 -5.78
C LYS A 198 -20.09 3.28 -4.50
N ASP A 199 -20.42 2.13 -3.93
CA ASP A 199 -19.60 1.57 -2.86
C ASP A 199 -18.27 1.03 -3.41
N VAL A 200 -17.17 1.47 -2.80
CA VAL A 200 -15.80 1.23 -3.25
C VAL A 200 -14.95 0.76 -2.08
N ARG A 201 -14.23 -0.34 -2.30
CA ARG A 201 -13.24 -0.87 -1.35
C ARG A 201 -11.83 -0.49 -1.81
N MET A 202 -11.15 0.34 -1.02
CA MET A 202 -9.72 0.60 -1.18
C MET A 202 -8.90 -0.39 -0.35
N GLU A 203 -7.72 -0.78 -0.84
CA GLU A 203 -6.84 -1.70 -0.11
C GLU A 203 -6.50 -1.13 1.28
N GLY A 204 -6.72 -1.93 2.32
CA GLY A 204 -6.50 -1.52 3.71
C GLY A 204 -7.57 -0.61 4.32
N ARG A 205 -8.70 -0.37 3.64
CA ARG A 205 -9.86 0.38 4.15
C ARG A 205 -11.17 -0.43 4.05
N SER A 206 -12.17 -0.06 4.86
CA SER A 206 -13.54 -0.58 4.73
C SER A 206 -14.18 -0.10 3.43
N SER A 207 -15.26 -0.75 2.99
CA SER A 207 -16.06 -0.25 1.86
C SER A 207 -16.75 1.06 2.26
N SER A 208 -16.65 2.06 1.38
CA SER A 208 -17.24 3.38 1.56
C SER A 208 -17.62 3.96 0.20
N ALA A 209 -18.54 4.93 0.20
CA ALA A 209 -18.92 5.68 -0.99
C ALA A 209 -17.67 6.27 -1.70
N GLY A 210 -17.59 6.08 -3.01
CA GLY A 210 -16.45 6.46 -3.84
C GLY A 210 -16.77 6.50 -5.33
N LEU A 211 -15.77 6.89 -6.11
CA LEU A 211 -15.81 6.96 -7.57
C LEU A 211 -14.96 5.83 -8.15
N ARG A 212 -15.49 5.13 -9.15
CA ARG A 212 -14.77 4.10 -9.90
C ARG A 212 -14.26 4.68 -11.20
N TRP A 213 -12.99 4.42 -11.52
CA TRP A 213 -12.38 4.89 -12.76
C TRP A 213 -13.07 4.34 -14.02
N ASP A 214 -13.59 3.11 -13.97
CA ASP A 214 -14.31 2.49 -15.09
C ASP A 214 -15.62 3.23 -15.45
N ASP A 215 -16.20 3.96 -14.50
CA ASP A 215 -17.41 4.76 -14.69
C ASP A 215 -17.07 6.25 -14.96
N CYS A 216 -15.79 6.58 -15.20
CA CYS A 216 -15.38 7.96 -15.46
C CYS A 216 -16.00 8.45 -16.77
N PRO A 217 -16.77 9.55 -16.77
CA PRO A 217 -17.24 10.14 -18.01
C PRO A 217 -16.03 10.53 -18.86
N SER A 218 -16.05 10.21 -20.15
CA SER A 218 -15.06 10.73 -21.08
C SER A 218 -15.21 12.24 -21.13
N PRO A 219 -14.13 13.03 -21.03
CA PRO A 219 -14.24 14.47 -21.20
C PRO A 219 -14.87 14.75 -22.57
N GLU A 220 -15.77 15.74 -22.63
CA GLU A 220 -16.26 16.22 -23.91
C GLU A 220 -15.06 16.56 -24.79
N GLN A 221 -15.00 15.98 -25.99
CA GLN A 221 -13.96 16.31 -26.94
C GLN A 221 -14.05 17.81 -27.21
N ALA A 222 -13.05 18.56 -26.75
CA ALA A 222 -12.86 19.91 -27.23
C ALA A 222 -12.81 19.82 -28.76
N TYR A 223 -13.73 20.54 -29.43
CA TYR A 223 -13.76 20.67 -30.88
C TYR A 223 -12.32 20.81 -31.41
N PRO A 224 -11.95 20.14 -32.51
CA PRO A 224 -10.58 20.18 -33.01
C PRO A 224 -10.14 21.64 -33.14
N SER A 225 -9.17 22.02 -32.33
CA SER A 225 -8.55 23.34 -32.40
C SER A 225 -8.02 23.51 -33.83
N PRO A 226 -8.31 24.65 -34.51
CA PRO A 226 -7.71 24.90 -35.81
C PRO A 226 -6.18 24.81 -35.66
N GLY A 227 -5.57 23.92 -36.45
CA GLY A 227 -4.18 23.50 -36.28
C GLY A 227 -3.24 24.67 -36.02
N VAL A 228 -2.60 24.66 -34.86
CA VAL A 228 -1.54 25.61 -34.55
C VAL A 228 -0.29 25.13 -35.26
N VAL A 229 -0.08 25.64 -36.47
CA VAL A 229 1.22 25.61 -37.12
C VAL A 229 2.11 26.55 -36.32
N GLY A 230 3.14 26.01 -35.67
CA GLY A 230 4.15 26.85 -35.00
C GLY A 230 4.80 27.80 -36.02
N ALA A 231 4.85 29.09 -35.70
CA ALA A 231 5.46 30.09 -36.56
C ALA A 231 6.90 29.68 -36.91
N GLY A 232 7.14 29.37 -38.19
CA GLY A 232 8.45 28.99 -38.72
C GLY A 232 8.59 27.55 -39.20
N GLN A 233 7.56 26.69 -39.08
CA GLN A 233 7.59 25.36 -39.70
C GLN A 233 6.74 25.30 -40.97
N ALA A 234 7.37 24.96 -42.10
CA ALA A 234 6.66 24.53 -43.28
C ALA A 234 5.96 23.20 -42.96
N ALA A 235 4.68 23.08 -43.32
CA ALA A 235 3.94 21.84 -43.24
C ALA A 235 4.48 20.87 -44.31
N THR A 236 5.56 20.17 -43.99
CA THR A 236 6.03 19.00 -44.73
C THR A 236 5.69 17.77 -43.92
N ASP A 237 4.59 17.12 -44.30
CA ASP A 237 4.30 15.73 -43.96
C ASP A 237 5.18 14.83 -44.86
N ASP A 238 6.49 14.87 -44.65
CA ASP A 238 7.43 13.96 -45.32
C ASP A 238 7.50 12.65 -44.52
N ASN A 239 6.51 11.81 -44.76
CA ASN A 239 6.58 10.38 -44.50
C ASN A 239 7.42 9.73 -45.62
N ASP A 240 8.73 10.01 -45.63
CA ASP A 240 9.64 9.55 -46.70
C ASP A 240 10.18 8.14 -46.40
N ASP A 241 9.31 7.13 -46.51
CA ASP A 241 9.73 5.72 -46.65
C ASP A 241 10.14 5.45 -48.12
N ARG A 242 11.17 6.14 -48.63
CA ARG A 242 11.74 5.83 -49.95
C ARG A 242 12.80 4.74 -49.85
N PRO A 243 12.70 3.64 -50.63
CA PRO A 243 13.70 2.58 -50.64
C PRO A 243 14.93 3.06 -51.44
N GLY A 244 15.83 3.79 -50.78
CA GLY A 244 17.03 4.29 -51.43
C GLY A 244 17.90 5.25 -50.61
N GLU A 245 17.43 5.80 -49.49
CA GLU A 245 18.26 6.67 -48.66
C GLU A 245 19.25 5.89 -47.79
N GLY A 246 20.50 6.34 -47.81
CA GLY A 246 21.64 5.69 -47.16
C GLY A 246 21.51 5.58 -45.64
N ARG A 247 22.27 4.65 -45.08
CA ARG A 247 22.22 4.11 -43.69
C ARG A 247 22.45 5.10 -42.53
N GLU A 248 22.41 6.41 -42.74
CA GLU A 248 23.01 7.38 -41.82
C GLU A 248 22.04 8.34 -41.11
N LYS A 249 20.72 8.29 -41.34
CA LYS A 249 19.78 9.19 -40.64
C LYS A 249 18.50 8.47 -40.20
N GLY A 250 18.22 8.51 -38.89
CA GLY A 250 16.92 8.14 -38.31
C GLY A 250 16.97 7.09 -37.18
N LEU A 251 16.04 7.23 -36.23
CA LEU A 251 15.76 6.23 -35.19
C LEU A 251 15.16 4.98 -35.85
N ARG A 252 15.85 3.84 -35.73
CA ARG A 252 15.32 2.60 -36.32
C ARG A 252 14.34 1.95 -35.36
N VAL A 253 13.09 1.89 -35.79
CA VAL A 253 12.01 1.20 -35.09
C VAL A 253 11.83 -0.16 -35.77
N VAL A 254 12.24 -1.24 -35.10
CA VAL A 254 12.07 -2.60 -35.63
C VAL A 254 10.98 -3.30 -34.84
N ALA A 255 9.89 -3.65 -35.53
CA ALA A 255 8.85 -4.49 -34.98
C ALA A 255 9.36 -5.94 -34.86
N ILE A 256 9.30 -6.49 -33.66
CA ILE A 256 9.58 -7.90 -33.42
C ILE A 256 8.20 -8.53 -33.21
N GLY A 257 7.75 -9.32 -34.19
CA GLY A 257 6.43 -9.96 -34.16
C GLY A 257 6.15 -10.62 -32.81
N GLN A 258 4.89 -10.51 -32.35
CA GLN A 258 4.39 -10.64 -30.97
C GLN A 258 4.33 -9.33 -30.15
N GLY A 259 3.99 -8.20 -30.81
CA GLY A 259 3.57 -6.98 -30.12
C GLY A 259 4.68 -6.16 -29.46
N GLY A 260 5.94 -6.47 -29.74
CA GLY A 260 7.10 -5.74 -29.23
C GLY A 260 7.72 -4.83 -30.31
N VAL A 261 8.17 -3.65 -29.89
CA VAL A 261 8.92 -2.71 -30.73
C VAL A 261 10.25 -2.42 -30.06
N VAL A 262 11.36 -2.55 -30.80
CA VAL A 262 12.69 -2.14 -30.33
C VAL A 262 13.10 -0.89 -31.07
N VAL A 263 13.33 0.18 -30.31
CA VAL A 263 13.82 1.47 -30.80
C VAL A 263 15.33 1.51 -30.59
N GLN A 264 16.11 1.37 -31.67
CA GLN A 264 17.56 1.42 -31.59
C GLN A 264 18.06 2.86 -31.75
N ARG A 265 18.83 3.34 -30.77
CA ARG A 265 19.55 4.62 -30.85
C ARG A 265 20.95 4.40 -31.47
N LEU A 266 21.37 5.35 -32.30
CA LEU A 266 22.63 5.31 -33.05
C LEU A 266 23.88 5.10 -32.17
N ALA A 267 23.85 5.53 -30.91
CA ALA A 267 24.98 5.42 -29.98
C ALA A 267 25.35 3.96 -29.62
N GLU A 268 24.43 3.00 -29.78
CA GLU A 268 24.69 1.60 -29.44
C GLU A 268 25.41 0.81 -30.56
N MET A 269 25.46 1.32 -31.80
CA MET A 269 26.10 0.62 -32.92
C MET A 269 27.62 0.85 -33.04
N VAL A 270 28.18 1.85 -32.35
CA VAL A 270 29.59 2.26 -32.56
C VAL A 270 30.61 1.40 -31.78
N ARG A 271 30.19 0.52 -30.86
CA ARG A 271 31.13 -0.20 -29.96
C ARG A 271 31.64 -1.57 -30.43
N HIS A 272 31.27 -2.07 -31.60
CA HIS A 272 31.59 -3.45 -31.99
C HIS A 272 32.33 -3.61 -33.32
N HIS A 273 33.25 -2.72 -33.68
CA HIS A 273 34.27 -3.05 -34.67
C HIS A 273 35.64 -2.43 -34.32
N SER A 274 36.50 -3.20 -33.64
CA SER A 274 37.95 -3.05 -33.78
C SER A 274 38.59 -4.39 -34.21
N LEU A 275 38.73 -4.48 -35.53
CA LEU A 275 39.79 -5.09 -36.33
C LEU A 275 40.61 -6.26 -35.73
N ARG A 276 40.32 -7.46 -36.29
CA ARG A 276 41.24 -8.60 -36.38
C ARG A 276 42.38 -8.21 -37.35
N LYS A 277 43.63 -8.21 -36.89
CA LYS A 277 44.81 -8.02 -37.76
C LYS A 277 45.24 -9.35 -38.41
N PRO A 278 45.77 -9.32 -39.64
CA PRO A 278 46.34 -10.48 -40.34
C PRO A 278 47.63 -10.98 -39.67
#